data_AF-A0A2W6CD29-F1
#
_entry.id   AF-A0A2W6CD29-F1
#
_cell.length_a   1.000
_cell.length_b   1.000
_cell.length_c   1.000
_cell.angle_alpha   90.00
_cell.angle_beta   90.00
_cell.angle_gamma   90.00
#
_symmetry.space_group_name_H-M   'P 1'
#
loop_
_entity.id
_entity.type
_entity.pdbx_description
1 polymer ?
#
loop_
_entity_poly.entity_id
_entity_poly.type
_entity_poly.pdbx_seq_one_letter_code
_entity_poly.pdbx_strand_id
1 'polypeptide(L)' 'MSAIHVRNVPEPVVTALRERAARHGQSMQQEVRNILEAAATAPPSIEAPQPVRLTTVRTAGISTWGREDIYGNAGR' A
#
# COMPACT_ATOMS: atom_id res chain seq x y z
N MET A 1 16.08 -19.79 -5.56
CA MET A 1 16.52 -19.09 -4.35
C MET A 1 16.80 -17.64 -4.69
N SER A 2 16.00 -16.70 -4.19
CA SER A 2 16.29 -15.27 -4.29
C SER A 2 17.11 -14.83 -3.08
N ALA A 3 18.08 -13.96 -3.30
CA ALA A 3 18.91 -13.38 -2.25
C ALA A 3 18.87 -11.86 -2.37
N ILE A 4 18.79 -11.18 -1.23
CA ILE A 4 18.81 -9.72 -1.14
C ILE A 4 20.05 -9.33 -0.34
N HIS A 5 20.81 -8.38 -0.86
CA HIS A 5 21.97 -7.81 -0.17
C HIS A 5 21.71 -6.33 0.10
N VAL A 6 21.63 -5.96 1.37
CA VAL A 6 21.39 -4.57 1.81
C VAL A 6 22.71 -3.98 2.28
N ARG A 7 23.13 -2.86 1.69
CA ARG A 7 24.36 -2.15 2.05
C ARG A 7 24.06 -0.93 2.90
N ASN A 8 25.07 -0.44 3.61
CA ASN A 8 25.02 0.80 4.40
C ASN A 8 23.91 0.79 5.46
N VAL A 9 23.63 -0.36 6.06
CA VAL A 9 22.71 -0.44 7.20
C VAL A 9 23.43 0.12 8.42
N PRO A 10 22.84 1.10 9.13
CA PRO A 10 23.45 1.61 10.36
C PRO A 10 23.61 0.49 11.39
N GLU A 11 24.76 0.44 12.06
CA GLU A 11 25.04 -0.51 13.14
C GLU A 11 23.91 -0.62 14.19
N PRO A 12 23.31 0.47 14.71
CA PRO A 12 22.23 0.34 15.69
C PRO A 12 21.01 -0.42 15.15
N VAL A 13 20.74 -0.37 13.84
CA VAL A 13 19.65 -1.12 13.22
C VAL A 13 19.98 -2.61 13.20
N VAL A 14 21.23 -2.97 12.89
CA VAL A 14 21.71 -4.36 12.90
C VAL A 14 21.63 -4.92 14.32
N THR A 15 22.05 -4.17 15.33
CA THR A 15 21.96 -4.58 16.74
C THR A 15 20.51 -4.81 17.16
N ALA A 16 19.61 -3.85 16.88
CA ALA A 16 18.20 -3.97 17.23
C ALA A 16 17.52 -5.18 16.56
N LEU A 17 17.85 -5.46 15.29
CA LEU A 17 17.35 -6.64 14.59
C LEU A 17 17.87 -7.95 15.22
N ARG A 18 19.13 -7.98 15.64
CA ARG A 18 19.72 -9.15 16.32
C ARG A 18 19.05 -9.42 17.66
N GLU A 19 18.81 -8.37 18.46
CA GLU A 19 18.08 -8.48 19.72
C GLU A 19 16.63 -8.94 19.52
N ARG A 20 15.96 -8.44 18.48
CA ARG A 20 14.61 -8.88 18.12
C ARG A 20 14.60 -10.36 17.74
N ALA A 21 15.54 -10.81 16.91
CA ALA A 21 15.68 -12.21 16.53
C ALA A 21 15.91 -13.12 17.75
N ALA A 22 16.78 -12.69 18.68
CA ALA A 22 17.02 -13.41 19.93
C ALA A 22 15.75 -13.51 20.79
N ARG A 23 14.97 -12.43 20.90
CA ARG A 23 13.67 -12.45 21.62
C ARG A 23 12.65 -13.41 21.01
N HIS A 24 12.67 -13.60 19.69
CA HIS A 24 11.79 -14.55 19.02
C HIS A 24 12.36 -15.98 18.94
N GLY A 25 13.59 -16.20 19.41
CA GLY A 25 14.26 -17.50 19.34
C GLY A 25 14.60 -17.94 17.91
N GLN A 26 14.80 -16.98 16.99
CA GLN A 26 15.03 -17.24 15.58
C GLN A 26 16.39 -16.71 15.12
N SER A 27 16.85 -17.18 13.96
CA SER A 27 18.04 -16.61 13.33
C SER A 27 17.75 -15.20 12.80
N MET A 28 18.79 -14.38 12.72
CA MET A 28 18.66 -13.02 12.17
C MET A 28 18.11 -13.00 10.74
N GLN A 29 18.49 -13.98 9.92
CA GLN A 29 17.98 -14.12 8.56
C GLN A 29 16.48 -14.44 8.54
N GLN A 30 16.02 -15.33 9.42
CA GLN A 30 14.60 -15.68 9.50
C GLN A 30 13.78 -14.51 10.01
N GLU A 31 14.28 -13.77 10.99
CA GLU A 31 13.62 -12.57 11.51
C GLU A 31 13.43 -11.51 10.43
N VAL A 32 14.47 -11.22 9.64
CA VAL A 32 14.40 -10.28 8.52
C VAL A 32 13.41 -10.78 7.46
N ARG A 33 13.39 -12.08 7.18
CA ARG A 33 12.42 -12.68 6.24
C ARG A 33 10.99 -12.46 6.72
N ASN A 34 10.69 -12.73 7.98
CA ASN A 34 9.36 -12.51 8.54
C ASN A 34 8.92 -11.03 8.45
N ILE A 35 9.84 -10.08 8.68
CA ILE A 35 9.57 -8.65 8.52
C ILE A 35 9.18 -8.33 7.07
N LEU A 36 9.96 -8.82 6.11
CA LEU A 36 9.72 -8.56 4.70
C LEU A 36 8.40 -9.19 4.22
N GLU A 37 8.09 -10.40 4.66
CA GLU A 37 6.82 -11.08 4.36
C GLU A 37 5.63 -10.34 4.96
N ALA A 38 5.74 -9.89 6.21
CA ALA A 38 4.71 -9.10 6.87
C ALA A 38 4.50 -7.75 6.16
N ALA A 39 5.58 -7.07 5.77
CA ALA A 39 5.52 -5.81 5.04
C ALA A 39 4.92 -5.97 3.63
N ALA A 40 5.19 -7.09 2.95
CA ALA A 40 4.65 -7.38 1.63
C ALA A 40 3.17 -7.78 1.67
N THR A 41 2.72 -8.41 2.76
CA THR A 41 1.32 -8.84 2.94
C THR A 41 0.45 -7.74 3.55
N ALA A 42 1.08 -6.74 4.19
CA ALA A 42 0.36 -5.61 4.73
C ALA A 42 -0.47 -4.96 3.60
N PRO A 43 -1.78 -4.78 3.80
CA PRO A 43 -2.59 -4.08 2.81
C PRO A 43 -1.94 -2.72 2.56
N PRO A 44 -1.89 -2.23 1.31
CA PRO A 44 -1.44 -0.88 1.05
C PRO A 44 -2.21 0.03 2.01
N SER A 45 -1.48 0.92 2.70
CA SER A 45 -2.10 2.06 3.38
C SER A 45 -2.69 2.95 2.31
N ILE A 46 -3.78 2.50 1.70
CA ILE A 46 -4.68 3.33 0.95
C ILE A 46 -5.33 4.12 2.07
N GLU A 47 -4.81 5.32 2.29
CA GLU A 47 -5.53 6.34 3.04
C GLU A 47 -6.95 6.31 2.48
N ALA A 48 -7.92 5.89 3.30
CA ALA A 48 -9.26 5.62 2.81
C ALA A 48 -9.72 6.86 2.06
N PRO A 49 -10.16 6.75 0.79
CA PRO A 49 -10.59 7.92 0.05
C PRO A 49 -11.66 8.60 0.88
N GLN A 50 -11.46 9.90 1.11
CA GLN A 50 -12.38 10.68 1.93
C GLN A 50 -13.79 10.48 1.35
N PRO A 51 -14.81 10.23 2.19
CA PRO A 51 -16.15 9.93 1.69
C PRO A 51 -16.63 11.08 0.82
N VAL A 52 -16.83 10.81 -0.46
CA VAL A 52 -17.26 11.82 -1.43
C VAL A 52 -18.72 12.17 -1.09
N ARG A 53 -18.99 13.43 -0.76
CA ARG A 53 -20.35 13.92 -0.52
C ARG A 53 -21.04 14.11 -1.86
N LEU A 54 -21.89 13.15 -2.25
CA LEU A 54 -22.73 13.27 -3.43
C LEU A 54 -23.92 14.19 -3.13
N THR A 55 -24.11 15.23 -3.94
CA THR A 55 -25.31 16.07 -3.94
C THR A 55 -26.19 15.65 -5.11
N THR A 56 -27.25 14.89 -4.83
CA THR A 56 -28.21 14.49 -5.87
C THR A 56 -29.13 15.66 -6.19
N VAL A 57 -28.94 16.27 -7.35
CA VAL A 57 -29.87 17.26 -7.89
C VAL A 57 -30.98 16.53 -8.64
N ARG A 58 -32.24 16.83 -8.32
CA ARG A 58 -33.38 16.29 -9.09
C ARG A 58 -33.51 17.05 -10.39
N THR A 59 -33.19 16.41 -11.50
CA THR A 59 -33.50 16.90 -12.84
C THR A 59 -34.92 16.45 -13.24
N ALA A 60 -35.62 17.25 -14.04
CA ALA A 60 -36.96 16.91 -14.53
C ALA A 60 -36.86 15.87 -15.66
N GLY A 61 -36.58 14.61 -15.31
CA GLY A 61 -36.59 13.48 -16.23
C GLY A 61 -35.41 12.53 -16.08
N ILE A 62 -35.59 11.30 -16.56
CA ILE A 62 -34.52 10.33 -16.79
C ILE A 62 -33.92 10.66 -18.15
N SER A 63 -32.62 10.95 -18.20
CA SER A 63 -31.91 11.18 -19.45
C SER A 63 -30.84 10.12 -19.66
N THR A 64 -30.71 9.65 -20.90
CA THR A 64 -29.75 8.61 -21.33
C THR A 64 -28.50 9.25 -21.92
N TRP A 65 -27.87 10.17 -21.20
CA TRP A 65 -26.66 10.84 -21.68
C TRP A 65 -25.47 9.87 -21.69
N GLY A 66 -24.82 9.73 -22.85
CA GLY A 66 -23.54 9.05 -22.98
C GLY A 66 -22.39 9.91 -22.44
N ARG A 67 -21.23 9.30 -22.18
CA ARG A 67 -20.04 10.03 -21.73
C ARG A 67 -19.61 11.06 -22.79
N GLU A 68 -19.72 10.68 -24.05
CA GLU A 68 -19.46 11.49 -25.24
C GLU A 68 -20.32 12.75 -25.28
N ASP A 69 -21.58 12.66 -24.86
CA ASP A 69 -22.49 13.81 -24.84
C ASP A 69 -22.18 14.78 -23.70
N ILE A 70 -21.59 14.28 -22.60
CA ILE A 70 -21.30 15.07 -21.40
C ILE A 70 -19.92 15.73 -21.47
N TYR A 71 -18.91 15.00 -21.95
CA TYR A 71 -17.51 15.43 -21.87
C TYR A 71 -16.89 15.76 -23.24
N GLY A 72 -17.55 15.40 -24.34
CA GLY A 72 -16.95 15.48 -25.67
C GLY A 72 -15.72 14.58 -25.83
N ASN A 73 -15.22 14.45 -27.05
CA ASN A 73 -14.09 13.56 -27.37
C ASN A 73 -12.71 14.10 -26.94
N ALA A 74 -12.67 15.14 -26.09
CA ALA A 74 -11.47 15.86 -25.68
C ALA A 74 -10.77 15.26 -24.45
N GLY A 75 -11.33 14.20 -23.85
CA GLY A 75 -10.84 13.60 -22.60
C GLY A 75 -9.86 12.44 -22.80
N ARG A 76 -8.83 12.60 -23.65
CA ARG A 76 -7.74 11.61 -23.79
C ARG A 76 -6.38 12.22 -23.46
#